data_AF-A0A846GKY5-F1
#
_entry.id   AF-A0A846GKY5-F1
#
_cell.length_a   1.000
_cell.length_b   1.000
_cell.length_c   1.000
_cell.angle_alpha   90.00
_cell.angle_beta   90.00
_cell.angle_gamma   90.00
#
_symmetry.space_group_name_H-M   'P 1'
#
loop_
_entity.id
_entity.type
_entity.pdbx_description
1 polymer ?
#
loop_
_entity_poly.entity_id
_entity_poly.type
_entity_poly.pdbx_seq_one_letter_code
_entity_poly.pdbx_strand_id
1 'polypeptide(L)' 'MSDLNYVRKQAQRMRDSEHPKAKADAGWRILSNSNEPGLSDDGTLTPEQMQKAQTIAAEVLEDV' A
#
# COMPACT_ATOMS: atom_id res chain seq x y z
N MET A 1 3.32 14.01 -8.31
CA MET A 1 4.27 12.98 -8.78
C MET A 1 4.20 11.83 -7.78
N SER A 2 3.93 10.61 -8.24
CA SER A 2 3.96 9.42 -7.38
C SER A 2 5.41 9.09 -7.06
N ASP A 3 5.77 9.06 -5.77
CA ASP A 3 7.14 8.74 -5.35
C ASP A 3 7.33 7.22 -5.28
N LEU A 4 8.00 6.66 -6.29
CA LEU A 4 8.21 5.20 -6.41
C LEU A 4 9.07 4.65 -5.25
N ASN A 5 10.02 5.44 -4.74
CA ASN A 5 10.84 5.05 -3.59
C ASN A 5 10.01 5.02 -2.31
N TYR A 6 9.09 5.96 -2.15
CA TYR A 6 8.12 5.95 -1.06
C TYR A 6 7.22 4.71 -1.12
N VAL A 7 6.67 4.39 -2.30
CA VAL A 7 5.83 3.19 -2.50
C VAL A 7 6.63 1.93 -2.18
N ARG A 8 7.87 1.81 -2.64
CA ARG A 8 8.74 0.66 -2.32
C ARG A 8 8.96 0.50 -0.82
N LYS A 9 9.20 1.59 -0.08
CA LYS A 9 9.33 1.55 1.39
C LYS A 9 8.05 1.10 2.09
N GLN A 10 6.89 1.51 1.60
CA GLN A 10 5.62 1.05 2.16
C GLN A 10 5.32 -0.40 1.77
N ALA A 11 5.65 -0.83 0.55
CA ALA A 11 5.54 -2.22 0.10
C ALA A 11 6.39 -3.15 0.98
N GLN A 12 7.64 -2.76 1.24
CA GLN A 12 8.55 -3.43 2.16
C GLN A 12 7.94 -3.57 3.57
N ARG A 13 7.42 -2.46 4.13
CA ARG A 13 6.72 -2.48 5.43
C ARG A 13 5.51 -3.40 5.42
N MET A 14 4.75 -3.44 4.32
CA MET A 14 3.56 -4.26 4.21
C MET A 14 3.88 -5.76 4.17
N ARG A 15 4.99 -6.13 3.53
CA ARG A 15 5.52 -7.50 3.49
C ARG A 15 6.07 -7.93 4.84
N ASP A 16 6.87 -7.07 5.46
CA ASP A 16 7.64 -7.40 6.67
C ASP A 16 6.83 -7.19 7.97
N SER A 17 5.72 -6.43 7.93
CA SER A 17 4.86 -6.19 9.10
C SER A 17 3.97 -7.40 9.38
N GLU A 18 3.97 -7.93 10.60
CA GLU A 18 3.02 -8.96 11.03
C GLU A 18 1.70 -8.38 11.55
N HIS A 19 1.70 -7.11 11.98
CA HIS A 19 0.54 -6.48 12.59
C HIS A 19 -0.50 -6.04 11.53
N PRO A 20 -1.78 -6.49 11.62
CA PRO A 20 -2.80 -6.21 10.60
C PRO A 20 -3.02 -4.71 10.33
N LYS A 21 -3.06 -3.88 11.38
CA LYS A 21 -3.23 -2.42 11.21
C LYS A 21 -2.05 -1.76 10.49
N ALA A 22 -0.83 -2.25 10.73
CA ALA A 22 0.36 -1.68 10.08
C ALA A 22 0.45 -2.10 8.61
N LYS A 23 -0.03 -3.31 8.27
CA LYS A 23 -0.24 -3.70 6.86
C LYS A 23 -1.27 -2.81 6.17
N ALA A 24 -2.42 -2.57 6.80
CA ALA A 24 -3.47 -1.72 6.23
C ALA A 24 -3.01 -0.27 6.04
N ASP A 25 -2.30 0.29 7.02
CA ASP A 25 -1.72 1.65 6.95
C ASP A 25 -0.68 1.77 5.82
N ALA A 26 0.21 0.77 5.66
CA ALA A 26 1.14 0.73 4.54
C ALA A 26 0.40 0.62 3.19
N GLY A 27 -0.63 -0.23 3.10
CA GLY A 27 -1.48 -0.33 1.92
C GLY A 27 -2.19 0.98 1.58
N TRP A 28 -2.70 1.68 2.59
CA TRP A 28 -3.39 2.96 2.42
C TRP A 28 -2.44 4.01 1.86
N ARG A 29 -1.19 4.05 2.34
CA ARG A 29 -0.16 4.95 1.82
C ARG A 29 0.24 4.63 0.38
N ILE A 30 0.29 3.34 0.01
CA ILE A 30 0.56 2.92 -1.37
C ILE A 30 -0.54 3.45 -2.29
N LEU A 31 -1.80 3.18 -1.95
CA LEU A 31 -2.95 3.60 -2.75
C LEU A 31 -3.12 5.12 -2.80
N SER A 32 -2.90 5.80 -1.68
CA SER A 32 -2.96 7.27 -1.60
C SER A 32 -1.94 7.92 -2.54
N ASN A 33 -0.73 7.38 -2.61
CA ASN A 33 0.30 7.87 -3.54
C ASN A 33 0.00 7.53 -5.02
N SER A 34 -0.83 6.52 -5.26
CA SER A 34 -1.36 6.17 -6.59
C SER A 34 -2.65 6.91 -6.95
N ASN A 35 -3.08 7.89 -6.12
CA ASN A 35 -4.33 8.65 -6.29
C ASN A 35 -5.58 7.76 -6.45
N GLU A 36 -5.67 6.69 -5.66
CA GLU A 36 -6.84 5.80 -5.68
C GLU A 36 -8.12 6.53 -5.21
N PRO A 37 -9.17 6.63 -6.05
CA PRO A 37 -10.42 7.28 -5.65
C PRO A 37 -11.22 6.44 -4.64
N GLY A 38 -11.72 7.07 -3.57
CA GLY A 38 -12.56 6.39 -2.58
C GLY A 38 -11.80 5.72 -1.44
N LEU A 39 -10.54 6.13 -1.21
CA LEU A 39 -9.85 5.86 0.04
C LEU A 39 -10.57 6.54 1.20
N SER A 40 -10.83 5.79 2.27
CA SER A 40 -11.38 6.36 3.50
C SER A 40 -10.29 7.15 4.25
N ASP A 41 -10.63 8.32 4.80
CA ASP A 41 -9.71 9.15 5.60
C ASP A 41 -9.28 8.48 6.92
N ASP A 42 -10.04 7.50 7.41
CA ASP A 42 -9.77 6.77 8.65
C ASP A 42 -8.67 5.69 8.50
N GLY A 43 -8.06 5.55 7.33
CA GLY A 43 -7.01 4.55 7.07
C GLY A 43 -7.53 3.11 6.96
N THR A 44 -8.86 2.93 6.96
CA THR A 44 -9.50 1.64 6.76
C THR A 44 -9.58 1.33 5.25
N LEU A 45 -9.15 0.12 4.87
CA LEU A 45 -9.21 -0.36 3.49
C LEU A 45 -10.26 -1.45 3.35
N THR A 46 -10.99 -1.44 2.23
CA THR A 46 -11.82 -2.58 1.83
C THR A 46 -10.93 -3.78 1.45
N PRO A 47 -11.46 -5.01 1.44
CA PRO A 47 -10.70 -6.17 0.96
C PRO A 47 -10.16 -5.98 -0.46
N GLU A 48 -10.93 -5.37 -1.35
CA GLU A 48 -10.52 -5.08 -2.73
C GLU A 48 -9.38 -4.06 -2.80
N GLN A 49 -9.46 -2.97 -2.02
CA GLN A 49 -8.38 -1.99 -1.92
C GLN A 49 -7.13 -2.63 -1.33
N MET A 50 -7.28 -3.46 -0.29
CA MET A 50 -6.16 -4.15 0.31
C MET A 50 -5.48 -5.11 -0.69
N GLN A 51 -6.27 -5.82 -1.50
CA GLN A 51 -5.73 -6.66 -2.57
C GLN A 51 -5.00 -5.83 -3.63
N LYS A 52 -5.57 -4.69 -4.05
CA LYS A 52 -4.93 -3.75 -4.99
C LYS A 52 -3.59 -3.23 -4.46
N ALA A 53 -3.52 -2.85 -3.17
CA ALA A 53 -2.28 -2.39 -2.57
C ALA A 53 -1.24 -3.52 -2.48
N GLN A 54 -1.67 -4.78 -2.27
CA GLN A 54 -0.78 -5.95 -2.30
C GLN A 54 -0.19 -6.18 -3.69
N THR A 55 -1.01 -6.08 -4.74
CA THR A 55 -0.55 -6.20 -6.12
C THR A 55 0.51 -5.14 -6.42
N ILE A 56 0.23 -3.86 -6.14
CA ILE A 56 1.19 -2.77 -6.35
C ILE A 56 2.46 -2.98 -5.51
N ALA A 57 2.31 -3.44 -4.27
CA ALA A 57 3.45 -3.74 -3.41
C ALA A 57 4.34 -4.85 -3.99
N ALA A 58 3.75 -5.92 -4.51
CA ALA A 58 4.47 -7.01 -5.14
C ALA A 58 5.19 -6.54 -6.42
N GLU A 59 4.47 -5.86 -7.31
CA GLU A 59 5.04 -5.32 -8.56
C GLU A 59 6.27 -4.45 -8.32
N VAL A 60 6.21 -3.53 -7.34
CA VAL A 60 7.32 -2.61 -7.04
C VAL A 60 8.51 -3.29 -6.35
N LEU A 61 8.29 -4.42 -5.69
CA LEU A 61 9.34 -5.22 -5.05
C LEU A 61 9.97 -6.26 -6.00
N GLU A 62 9.23 -6.74 -7.00
CA GLU A 62 9.73 -7.64 -8.05
C GLU A 62 10.47 -6.91 -9.17
N ASP A 63 10.18 -5.62 -9.39
CA ASP A 63 10.89 -4.73 -10.34
C ASP A 63 12.31 -4.32 -9.86
N VAL A 64 13.03 -5.22 -9.15
CA VAL A 64 14.36 -4.98 -8.56
C VAL A 64 15.37 -6.02 -9.04
#